data_AF-A0A6F8SIG9-F1
#
_entry.id   AF-A0A6F8SIG9-F1
#
_cell.length_a   1.000
_cell.length_b   1.000
_cell.length_c   1.000
_cell.angle_alpha   90.00
_cell.angle_beta   90.00
_cell.angle_gamma   90.00
#
_symmetry.space_group_name_H-M   'P 1'
#
loop_
_entity.id
_entity.type
_entity.pdbx_description
1 polymer ?
#
loop_
_entity_poly.entity_id
_entity_poly.type
_entity_poly.pdbx_seq_one_letter_code
_entity_poly.pdbx_strand_id
1 'polypeptide(L)'
;MTKEFGVNLAGRVSNFELAQSEVLFPLYESIVNSIQAIEDRRLEDVSFSGGKIVVEIERGIQLPLDDLPTATVSGFCIRDNGIGFNGPNFESFLQSDSTYKASRGGKGVGRFCWLKVFQNADIESNYLEGDEKYSRKFRFNLSASTLDDDSVEEPTGSIGTIVHLFGLRAEYAKSMPIEFEEIAGAVIHHCAPFFLLDDCPQIVFVDGDKELDLNEAFAKLFSDKGETRSFEIAGKSSFAECG
;
A
#
# COMPACT_ATOMS: atom_id res chain seq x y z
N MET A 1 -2.69 11.95 -26.55
CA MET A 1 -2.11 13.29 -26.29
C MET A 1 -1.02 13.13 -25.25
N THR A 2 0.23 13.49 -25.57
CA THR A 2 1.37 13.37 -24.63
C THR A 2 1.27 14.48 -23.58
N LYS A 3 1.02 14.12 -22.32
CA LYS A 3 1.02 15.07 -21.20
C LYS A 3 2.46 15.20 -20.68
N GLU A 4 3.05 16.40 -20.74
CA GLU A 4 4.36 16.68 -20.14
C GLU A 4 4.28 16.62 -18.61
N PHE A 5 5.22 15.91 -18.00
CA PHE A 5 5.35 15.83 -16.54
C PHE A 5 6.04 17.12 -16.02
N GLY A 6 5.23 18.10 -15.64
CA GLY A 6 5.66 19.42 -15.15
C GLY A 6 6.23 19.43 -13.72
N VAL A 7 7.04 18.44 -13.35
CA VAL A 7 7.73 18.37 -12.05
C VAL A 7 9.06 17.67 -12.26
N ASN A 8 10.18 18.27 -11.86
CA ASN A 8 11.48 17.60 -11.85
C ASN A 8 11.49 16.46 -10.81
N LEU A 9 10.92 15.32 -11.20
CA LEU A 9 10.74 14.12 -10.41
C LEU A 9 12.07 13.64 -9.82
N ALA A 10 13.13 13.63 -10.64
CA ALA A 10 14.47 13.26 -10.21
C ALA A 10 15.00 14.17 -9.11
N GLY A 11 14.86 15.49 -9.26
CA GLY A 11 15.23 16.47 -8.24
C GLY A 11 14.46 16.28 -6.93
N ARG A 12 13.17 15.98 -7.02
CA ARG A 12 12.35 15.72 -5.82
C ARG A 12 12.71 14.44 -5.09
N VAL A 13 12.91 13.34 -5.80
CA VAL A 13 13.36 12.07 -5.19
C VAL A 13 14.77 12.21 -4.61
N SER A 14 15.64 13.01 -5.25
CA SER A 14 16.97 13.31 -4.71
C SER A 14 16.90 14.10 -3.40
N ASN A 15 16.05 15.13 -3.34
CA ASN A 15 15.88 15.98 -2.16
C ASN A 15 15.02 15.34 -1.06
N PHE A 16 14.31 14.26 -1.38
CA PHE A 16 13.55 13.49 -0.42
C PHE A 16 14.50 12.66 0.43
N GLU A 17 14.59 13.01 1.71
CA GLU A 17 15.33 12.24 2.71
C GLU A 17 14.45 11.13 3.27
N LEU A 18 14.94 9.90 3.13
CA LEU A 18 14.31 8.71 3.70
C LEU A 18 15.39 7.96 4.46
N ALA A 19 15.21 7.84 5.77
CA ALA A 19 16.15 7.13 6.62
C ALA A 19 16.19 5.65 6.25
N GLN A 20 17.31 5.00 6.52
CA GLN A 20 17.48 3.57 6.27
C GLN A 20 16.45 2.71 7.03
N SER A 21 16.01 3.15 8.21
CA SER A 21 14.94 2.52 8.99
C SER A 21 13.54 2.66 8.38
N GLU A 22 13.38 3.51 7.35
CA GLU A 22 12.10 3.78 6.68
C GLU A 22 12.00 3.03 5.34
N VAL A 23 12.86 2.03 5.11
CA VAL A 23 12.92 1.24 3.87
C VAL A 23 11.61 0.57 3.46
N LEU A 24 10.72 0.29 4.41
CA LEU A 24 9.38 -0.29 4.16
C LEU A 24 8.29 0.75 3.87
N PHE A 25 8.59 2.05 3.91
CA PHE A 25 7.60 3.10 3.58
C PHE A 25 6.93 2.93 2.21
N PRO A 26 7.65 2.49 1.15
CA PRO A 26 7.00 2.20 -0.12
C PRO A 26 5.88 1.17 -0.01
N LEU A 27 6.10 0.11 0.76
CA LEU A 27 5.12 -0.94 0.98
C LEU A 27 3.91 -0.41 1.76
N TYR A 28 4.15 0.36 2.82
CA TYR A 28 3.08 0.98 3.60
C TYR A 28 2.22 1.90 2.74
N GLU A 29 2.86 2.77 1.96
CA GLU A 29 2.18 3.70 1.07
C GLU A 29 1.36 2.96 0.00
N SER A 30 1.88 1.86 -0.56
CA SER A 30 1.12 1.03 -1.51
C SER A 30 -0.12 0.40 -0.87
N ILE A 31 0.01 -0.17 0.34
CA ILE A 31 -1.13 -0.76 1.07
C ILE A 31 -2.18 0.31 1.41
N VAL A 32 -1.75 1.48 1.89
CA VAL A 32 -2.67 2.59 2.22
C VAL A 32 -3.40 3.10 0.98
N ASN A 33 -2.71 3.19 -0.18
CA ASN A 33 -3.36 3.56 -1.44
C ASN A 33 -4.37 2.49 -1.88
N SER A 34 -4.08 1.20 -1.69
CA SER A 34 -5.03 0.12 -1.94
C SER A 34 -6.25 0.16 -1.02
N ILE A 35 -6.07 0.45 0.28
CA ILE A 35 -7.18 0.65 1.23
C ILE A 35 -8.09 1.78 0.74
N GLN A 36 -7.50 2.92 0.37
CA GLN A 36 -8.26 4.07 -0.14
C GLN A 36 -9.02 3.75 -1.44
N ALA A 37 -8.39 3.03 -2.37
CA ALA A 37 -9.06 2.61 -3.60
C ALA A 37 -10.26 1.67 -3.33
N ILE A 38 -10.17 0.84 -2.29
CA ILE A 38 -11.28 -0.02 -1.85
C ILE A 38 -12.40 0.81 -1.20
N GLU A 39 -12.06 1.79 -0.37
CA GLU A 39 -13.02 2.73 0.21
C GLU A 39 -13.77 3.50 -0.88
N ASP A 40 -13.05 4.04 -1.87
CA ASP A 40 -13.65 4.75 -3.00
C ASP A 40 -14.60 3.84 -3.79
N ARG A 41 -14.21 2.56 -4.02
CA ARG A 41 -15.10 1.60 -4.68
C ARG A 41 -16.39 1.35 -3.90
N ARG A 42 -16.35 1.29 -2.57
CA ARG A 42 -17.55 1.10 -1.74
C ARG A 42 -18.50 2.29 -1.80
N LEU A 43 -17.97 3.49 -2.04
CA LEU A 43 -18.79 4.70 -2.21
C LEU A 43 -19.53 4.70 -3.55
N GLU A 44 -18.93 4.15 -4.60
CA GLU A 44 -19.52 4.12 -5.94
C GLU A 44 -20.35 2.86 -6.23
N ASP A 45 -19.93 1.70 -5.72
CA ASP A 45 -20.59 0.40 -5.89
C ASP A 45 -21.09 -0.10 -4.53
N VAL A 46 -22.35 0.21 -4.22
CA VAL A 46 -23.01 -0.21 -2.97
C VAL A 46 -23.15 -1.74 -2.84
N SER A 47 -23.01 -2.48 -3.94
CA SER A 47 -23.06 -3.95 -3.93
C SER A 47 -21.69 -4.57 -3.62
N PHE A 48 -20.62 -3.78 -3.73
CA PHE A 48 -19.28 -4.23 -3.47
C PHE A 48 -19.07 -4.48 -1.97
N SER A 49 -18.76 -5.73 -1.65
CA SER A 49 -18.34 -6.18 -0.34
C SER A 49 -17.09 -7.06 -0.50
N GLY A 50 -16.31 -7.24 0.56
CA GLY A 50 -15.11 -8.09 0.49
C GLY A 50 -13.90 -7.41 -0.15
N GLY A 51 -13.58 -6.19 0.28
CA GLY A 51 -12.30 -5.55 -0.05
C GLY A 51 -11.13 -6.45 0.35
N LYS A 52 -10.20 -6.68 -0.58
CA LYS A 52 -9.05 -7.57 -0.40
C LYS A 52 -7.80 -6.95 -0.98
N ILE A 53 -6.71 -7.04 -0.22
CA ILE A 53 -5.36 -6.66 -0.60
C ILE A 53 -4.48 -7.90 -0.43
N VAL A 54 -3.75 -8.28 -1.46
CA VAL A 54 -2.74 -9.34 -1.41
C VAL A 54 -1.38 -8.69 -1.60
N VAL A 55 -0.47 -8.92 -0.67
CA VAL A 55 0.91 -8.45 -0.71
C VAL A 55 1.81 -9.67 -0.85
N GLU A 56 2.42 -9.80 -2.02
CA GLU A 56 3.41 -10.83 -2.31
C GLU A 56 4.82 -10.25 -2.11
N ILE A 57 5.60 -10.91 -1.27
CA ILE A 57 7.01 -10.59 -1.05
C ILE A 57 7.82 -11.34 -2.10
N GLU A 58 8.52 -10.60 -2.94
CA GLU A 58 9.38 -11.18 -3.94
C GLU A 58 10.80 -11.33 -3.38
N ARG A 59 11.33 -12.55 -3.47
CA ARG A 59 12.65 -12.92 -2.99
C ARG A 59 13.64 -12.98 -4.15
N GLY A 60 14.87 -12.55 -3.93
CA GLY A 60 15.97 -12.74 -4.88
C GLY A 60 16.27 -14.23 -5.11
N ILE A 61 16.88 -14.56 -6.25
CA ILE A 61 17.26 -15.94 -6.56
C ILE A 61 18.38 -16.39 -5.63
N GLN A 62 18.11 -17.41 -4.82
CA GLN A 62 19.11 -18.11 -4.03
C GLN A 62 18.95 -19.61 -4.30
N LEU A 63 20.05 -20.31 -4.58
CA LEU A 63 20.00 -21.76 -4.83
C LEU A 63 19.44 -22.46 -3.58
N PRO A 64 18.46 -23.38 -3.71
CA PRO A 64 17.97 -24.12 -2.56
C PRO A 64 19.08 -25.03 -2.05
N LEU A 65 19.63 -24.70 -0.89
CA LEU A 65 20.36 -25.62 -0.03
C LEU A 65 19.78 -25.47 1.38
N ASP A 66 19.56 -26.59 2.04
CA ASP A 66 18.82 -26.71 3.32
C ASP A 66 19.43 -25.92 4.50
N ASP A 67 20.58 -25.25 4.32
CA ASP A 67 21.30 -24.49 5.34
C ASP A 67 21.60 -23.02 4.94
N LEU A 68 21.01 -22.50 3.85
CA LEU A 68 21.20 -21.09 3.47
C LEU A 68 20.17 -20.18 4.15
N PRO A 69 20.58 -18.96 4.57
CA PRO A 69 19.66 -17.97 5.13
C PRO A 69 18.59 -17.58 4.11
N THR A 70 17.40 -17.24 4.62
CA THR A 70 16.26 -16.74 3.84
C THR A 70 16.71 -15.71 2.81
N ALA A 71 16.26 -15.86 1.56
CA ALA A 71 16.67 -14.99 0.48
C ALA A 71 16.26 -13.53 0.73
N THR A 72 17.10 -12.59 0.32
CA THR A 72 16.82 -11.16 0.48
C THR A 72 15.61 -10.75 -0.34
N VAL A 73 14.80 -9.83 0.18
CA VAL A 73 13.70 -9.23 -0.58
C VAL A 73 14.22 -8.47 -1.79
N SER A 74 13.67 -8.75 -2.97
CA SER A 74 13.97 -8.05 -4.22
C SER A 74 12.89 -7.04 -4.63
N GLY A 75 11.68 -7.21 -4.12
CA GLY A 75 10.51 -6.42 -4.49
C GLY A 75 9.24 -6.82 -3.75
N PHE A 76 8.14 -6.15 -4.11
CA PHE A 76 6.81 -6.45 -3.61
C PHE A 76 5.80 -6.34 -4.75
N CYS A 77 4.82 -7.24 -4.78
CA CYS A 77 3.67 -7.14 -5.66
C CYS A 77 2.40 -6.98 -4.80
N ILE A 78 1.75 -5.82 -4.90
CA ILE A 78 0.55 -5.47 -4.14
C ILE A 78 -0.63 -5.51 -5.11
N ARG A 79 -1.65 -6.31 -4.78
CA ARG A 79 -2.86 -6.48 -5.59
C ARG A 79 -4.07 -6.13 -4.76
N ASP A 80 -4.90 -5.21 -5.24
CA ASP A 80 -6.18 -4.88 -4.64
C ASP A 80 -7.34 -5.06 -5.60
N ASN A 81 -8.54 -5.19 -5.04
CA ASN A 81 -9.80 -5.17 -5.77
C ASN A 81 -10.55 -3.83 -5.58
N GLY A 82 -9.82 -2.73 -5.38
CA GLY A 82 -10.37 -1.38 -5.27
C GLY A 82 -10.90 -0.87 -6.61
N ILE A 83 -11.21 0.43 -6.67
CA ILE A 83 -11.85 1.07 -7.84
C ILE A 83 -10.93 1.15 -9.07
N GLY A 84 -9.62 1.01 -8.86
CA GLY A 84 -8.62 1.11 -9.92
C GLY A 84 -8.21 2.54 -10.25
N PHE A 85 -7.47 2.69 -11.35
CA PHE A 85 -6.94 3.96 -11.85
C PHE A 85 -7.91 4.65 -12.83
N ASN A 86 -9.14 4.92 -12.35
CA ASN A 86 -10.09 5.80 -13.03
C ASN A 86 -9.54 7.23 -13.18
N GLY A 87 -10.26 8.10 -13.89
CA GLY A 87 -9.85 9.49 -14.12
C GLY A 87 -9.32 10.20 -12.85
N PRO A 88 -10.12 10.31 -11.77
CA PRO A 88 -9.70 10.93 -10.51
C PRO A 88 -8.45 10.32 -9.88
N ASN A 89 -8.36 8.98 -9.80
CA ASN A 89 -7.22 8.31 -9.17
C ASN A 89 -5.94 8.44 -9.99
N PHE A 90 -6.04 8.39 -11.31
CA PHE A 90 -4.90 8.64 -12.18
C PHE A 90 -4.44 10.08 -12.11
N GLU A 91 -5.36 11.05 -12.08
CA GLU A 91 -4.99 12.45 -11.88
C GLU A 91 -4.30 12.67 -10.53
N SER A 92 -4.81 12.06 -9.44
CA SER A 92 -4.14 12.06 -8.13
C SER A 92 -2.73 11.45 -8.21
N PHE A 93 -2.56 10.39 -9.01
CA PHE A 93 -1.26 9.79 -9.31
C PHE A 93 -0.35 10.67 -10.19
N LEU A 94 -0.86 11.67 -10.90
CA LEU A 94 -0.02 12.60 -11.65
C LEU A 94 0.40 13.81 -10.79
N GLN A 95 -0.41 14.20 -9.81
CA GLN A 95 -0.14 15.35 -8.94
C GLN A 95 0.96 15.06 -7.91
N SER A 96 2.15 15.64 -8.11
CA SER A 96 3.37 15.42 -7.30
C SER A 96 3.24 15.80 -5.84
N ASP A 97 2.53 16.90 -5.54
CA ASP A 97 2.17 17.36 -4.20
C ASP A 97 0.66 17.42 -4.13
N SER A 98 -0.01 16.27 -4.04
CA SER A 98 -1.44 16.33 -3.77
C SER A 98 -1.63 16.76 -2.30
N THR A 99 -1.69 18.07 -2.05
CA THR A 99 -2.36 18.65 -0.87
C THR A 99 -3.81 18.19 -0.78
N TYR A 100 -4.35 17.60 -1.86
CA TYR A 100 -5.61 16.88 -1.94
C TYR A 100 -5.82 15.88 -0.78
N LYS A 101 -4.76 15.26 -0.23
CA LYS A 101 -4.86 14.31 0.89
C LYS A 101 -4.42 14.87 2.25
N ALA A 102 -4.18 16.18 2.37
CA ALA A 102 -3.80 16.81 3.65
C ALA A 102 -4.94 16.71 4.70
N SER A 103 -6.20 16.70 4.25
CA SER A 103 -7.38 16.48 5.12
C SER A 103 -7.51 15.04 5.63
N ARG A 104 -6.78 14.08 5.03
CA ARG A 104 -6.77 12.64 5.38
C ARG A 104 -5.44 12.19 6.01
N GLY A 105 -4.62 13.13 6.50
CA GLY A 105 -3.39 12.84 7.24
C GLY A 105 -2.14 12.49 6.41
N GLY A 106 -2.20 12.62 5.08
CA GLY A 106 -1.05 12.36 4.22
C GLY A 106 0.02 13.45 4.31
N LYS A 107 1.24 13.11 4.77
CA LYS A 107 2.38 14.06 4.92
C LYS A 107 3.01 14.55 3.60
N GLY A 108 2.41 14.25 2.45
CA GLY A 108 2.95 14.65 1.14
C GLY A 108 4.21 13.87 0.71
N VAL A 109 4.50 12.72 1.32
CA VAL A 109 5.64 11.85 0.96
C VAL A 109 5.34 11.05 -0.32
N GLY A 110 4.12 10.51 -0.43
CA GLY A 110 3.55 9.87 -1.61
C GLY A 110 4.44 8.79 -2.28
N ARG A 111 4.18 8.55 -3.56
CA ARG A 111 4.91 7.60 -4.42
C ARG A 111 6.38 7.93 -4.68
N PHE A 112 6.93 9.04 -4.17
CA PHE A 112 8.37 9.33 -4.27
C PHE A 112 9.21 8.36 -3.45
N CYS A 113 8.68 7.90 -2.31
CA CYS A 113 9.35 6.88 -1.52
C CYS A 113 9.56 5.59 -2.34
N TRP A 114 8.64 5.26 -3.25
CA TRP A 114 8.78 4.11 -4.16
C TRP A 114 10.07 4.21 -4.96
N LEU A 115 10.29 5.34 -5.65
CA LEU A 115 11.47 5.55 -6.49
C LEU A 115 12.75 5.83 -5.70
N LYS A 116 12.61 6.15 -4.40
CA LYS A 116 13.72 6.30 -3.48
C LYS A 116 14.32 4.94 -3.11
N VAL A 117 13.48 3.93 -2.87
CA VAL A 117 13.94 2.59 -2.44
C VAL A 117 14.09 1.63 -3.61
N PHE A 118 13.20 1.72 -4.60
CA PHE A 118 13.15 0.87 -5.78
C PHE A 118 13.51 1.65 -7.04
N GLN A 119 13.98 0.96 -8.07
CA GLN A 119 14.26 1.57 -9.37
C GLN A 119 12.98 1.79 -10.17
N ASN A 120 12.00 0.89 -10.04
CA ASN A 120 10.79 0.89 -10.84
C ASN A 120 9.57 0.56 -9.98
N ALA A 121 8.43 1.12 -10.39
CA ALA A 121 7.11 0.67 -10.00
C ALA A 121 6.28 0.43 -11.28
N ASP A 122 5.88 -0.82 -11.53
CA ASP A 122 4.96 -1.15 -12.63
C ASP A 122 3.53 -1.16 -12.10
N ILE A 123 2.64 -0.46 -12.79
CA ILE A 123 1.23 -0.36 -12.43
C ILE A 123 0.41 -1.02 -13.54
N GLU A 124 -0.50 -1.89 -13.16
CA GLU A 124 -1.54 -2.45 -14.03
C GLU A 124 -2.88 -2.31 -13.31
N SER A 125 -3.88 -1.72 -13.95
CA SER A 125 -5.16 -1.46 -13.28
C SER A 125 -6.32 -1.60 -14.24
N ASN A 126 -7.33 -2.35 -13.82
CA ASN A 126 -8.63 -2.44 -14.47
C ASN A 126 -9.62 -1.61 -13.67
N TYR A 127 -10.34 -0.72 -14.34
CA TYR A 127 -11.27 0.22 -13.71
C TYR A 127 -12.51 0.43 -14.58
N LEU A 128 -13.55 1.02 -14.00
CA LEU A 128 -14.74 1.46 -14.72
C LEU A 128 -14.68 2.96 -14.96
N GLU A 129 -15.12 3.39 -16.13
CA GLU A 129 -15.39 4.78 -16.45
C GLU A 129 -16.83 4.84 -16.98
N GLY A 130 -17.78 5.19 -16.11
CA GLY A 130 -19.19 4.91 -16.35
C GLY A 130 -19.47 3.40 -16.34
N ASP A 131 -20.18 2.90 -17.35
CA ASP A 131 -20.50 1.47 -17.49
C ASP A 131 -19.42 0.68 -18.27
N GLU A 132 -18.42 1.39 -18.81
CA GLU A 132 -17.39 0.79 -19.64
C GLU A 132 -16.16 0.44 -18.82
N LYS A 133 -15.57 -0.71 -19.13
CA LYS A 133 -14.39 -1.21 -18.45
C LYS A 133 -13.14 -0.87 -19.25
N TYR A 134 -12.12 -0.38 -18.56
CA TYR A 134 -10.84 0.00 -19.12
C TYR A 134 -9.71 -0.68 -18.35
N SER A 135 -8.58 -0.88 -19.03
CA SER A 135 -7.31 -1.23 -18.41
C SER A 135 -6.29 -0.16 -18.72
N ARG A 136 -5.36 0.04 -17.80
CA ARG A 136 -4.14 0.79 -18.10
C ARG A 136 -2.92 0.10 -17.52
N LYS A 137 -1.81 0.25 -18.24
CA LYS A 137 -0.50 -0.20 -17.79
C LYS A 137 0.54 0.87 -18.02
N PHE A 138 1.35 1.15 -17.01
CA PHE A 138 2.47 2.08 -17.13
C PHE A 138 3.58 1.74 -16.14
N ARG A 139 4.80 2.14 -16.49
CA ARG A 139 5.97 2.07 -15.60
C ARG A 139 6.29 3.44 -15.05
N PHE A 140 6.38 3.54 -13.74
CA PHE A 140 6.84 4.73 -13.02
C PHE A 140 8.29 4.54 -12.60
N ASN A 141 9.19 5.37 -13.16
CA ASN A 141 10.61 5.39 -12.80
C ASN A 141 11.23 6.77 -13.10
N LEU A 142 12.50 6.96 -12.70
CA LEU A 142 13.22 8.23 -12.88
C LEU A 142 13.78 8.45 -14.29
N SER A 143 13.86 7.39 -15.11
CA SER A 143 14.43 7.47 -16.47
C SER A 143 13.44 7.97 -17.50
N ALA A 144 12.13 7.83 -17.26
CA ALA A 144 11.10 8.25 -18.18
C ALA A 144 10.67 9.69 -17.88
N SER A 145 10.70 10.56 -18.91
CA SER A 145 10.15 11.92 -18.83
C SER A 145 8.62 11.95 -18.97
N THR A 146 8.02 10.84 -19.39
CA THR A 146 6.58 10.66 -19.60
C THR A 146 6.16 9.28 -19.08
N LEU A 147 4.92 9.16 -18.64
CA LEU A 147 4.32 7.85 -18.40
C LEU A 147 3.76 7.34 -19.73
N ASP A 148 4.29 6.22 -20.20
CA ASP A 148 3.71 5.50 -21.33
C ASP A 148 2.50 4.72 -20.81
N ASP A 149 1.32 5.25 -21.11
CA ASP A 149 0.02 4.78 -20.64
C ASP A 149 -0.64 3.91 -21.71
N ASP A 150 -0.43 2.60 -21.60
CA ASP A 150 -1.02 1.61 -22.49
C ASP A 150 -2.45 1.31 -22.02
N SER A 151 -3.39 2.14 -22.45
CA SER A 151 -4.82 1.97 -22.13
C SER A 151 -5.54 1.12 -23.18
N VAL A 152 -6.43 0.25 -22.70
CA VAL A 152 -7.20 -0.70 -23.52
C VAL A 152 -8.66 -0.69 -23.06
N GLU A 153 -9.58 -0.68 -24.03
CA GLU A 153 -11.03 -0.81 -23.80
C GLU A 153 -11.44 -2.28 -23.66
N GLU A 154 -12.44 -2.55 -22.82
CA GLU A 154 -13.01 -3.88 -22.56
C GLU A 154 -11.98 -4.97 -22.18
N PRO A 155 -11.09 -4.74 -21.20
CA PRO A 155 -10.12 -5.74 -20.81
C PRO A 155 -10.77 -6.92 -20.11
N THR A 156 -10.14 -8.10 -20.22
CA THR A 156 -10.47 -9.26 -19.40
C THR A 156 -10.04 -9.06 -17.93
N GLY A 157 -10.64 -9.78 -16.98
CA GLY A 157 -10.25 -9.78 -15.57
C GLY A 157 -11.21 -9.01 -14.64
N SER A 158 -10.88 -8.91 -13.36
CA SER A 158 -11.66 -8.13 -12.38
C SER A 158 -11.17 -6.69 -12.30
N ILE A 159 -12.02 -5.81 -11.75
CA ILE A 159 -11.65 -4.44 -11.35
C ILE A 159 -10.67 -4.49 -10.17
N GLY A 160 -9.63 -3.66 -10.22
CA GLY A 160 -8.56 -3.64 -9.22
C GLY A 160 -7.24 -3.11 -9.77
N THR A 161 -6.24 -3.10 -8.91
CA THR A 161 -4.89 -2.59 -9.22
C THR A 161 -3.82 -3.57 -8.79
N ILE A 162 -2.76 -3.65 -9.58
CA ILE A 162 -1.50 -4.31 -9.25
C ILE A 162 -0.40 -3.24 -9.26
N VAL A 163 0.32 -3.12 -8.15
CA VAL A 163 1.54 -2.31 -8.03
C VAL A 163 2.72 -3.24 -7.78
N HIS A 164 3.68 -3.26 -8.70
CA HIS A 164 4.89 -4.06 -8.61
C HIS A 164 6.10 -3.17 -8.36
N LEU A 165 6.64 -3.21 -7.15
CA LEU A 165 7.83 -2.46 -6.73
C LEU A 165 9.06 -3.35 -6.87
N PHE A 166 10.02 -2.98 -7.73
CA PHE A 166 11.20 -3.83 -7.98
C PHE A 166 12.46 -3.05 -8.34
N GLY A 167 13.59 -3.78 -8.29
CA GLY A 167 14.91 -3.19 -8.44
C GLY A 167 15.32 -2.45 -7.17
N LEU A 168 15.31 -3.15 -6.03
CA LEU A 168 15.78 -2.63 -4.75
C LEU A 168 17.18 -2.01 -4.89
N ARG A 169 17.33 -0.75 -4.47
CA ARG A 169 18.61 -0.04 -4.54
C ARG A 169 19.58 -0.56 -3.49
N ALA A 170 20.85 -0.69 -3.88
CA ALA A 170 21.89 -1.26 -3.04
C ALA A 170 22.09 -0.51 -1.70
N GLU A 171 21.86 0.80 -1.69
CA GLU A 171 21.92 1.61 -0.46
C GLU A 171 20.87 1.24 0.58
N TYR A 172 19.74 0.65 0.18
CA TYR A 172 18.65 0.23 1.07
C TYR A 172 18.61 -1.29 1.31
N ALA A 173 19.31 -2.08 0.49
CA ALA A 173 19.29 -3.54 0.56
C ALA A 173 19.73 -4.11 1.93
N LYS A 174 20.68 -3.46 2.61
CA LYS A 174 21.16 -3.91 3.93
C LYS A 174 20.17 -3.63 5.07
N SER A 175 19.27 -2.67 4.88
CA SER A 175 18.30 -2.25 5.89
C SER A 175 16.96 -2.91 5.67
N MET A 176 16.72 -3.50 4.49
CA MET A 176 15.50 -4.23 4.17
C MET A 176 15.40 -5.46 5.08
N PRO A 177 14.33 -5.58 5.90
CA PRO A 177 14.12 -6.76 6.72
C PRO A 177 13.96 -8.01 5.86
N ILE A 178 14.48 -9.13 6.38
CA ILE A 178 14.50 -10.42 5.67
C ILE A 178 13.36 -11.29 6.16
N GLU A 179 13.07 -11.33 7.45
CA GLU A 179 12.11 -12.28 7.99
C GLU A 179 10.67 -11.88 7.64
N PHE A 180 9.88 -12.86 7.19
CA PHE A 180 8.48 -12.67 6.78
C PHE A 180 7.65 -12.02 7.89
N GLU A 181 7.81 -12.53 9.12
CA GLU A 181 7.10 -12.08 10.30
C GLU A 181 7.50 -10.67 10.73
N GLU A 182 8.76 -10.26 10.48
CA GLU A 182 9.23 -8.91 10.75
C GLU A 182 8.54 -7.90 9.82
N ILE A 183 8.47 -8.21 8.52
CA ILE A 183 7.80 -7.36 7.53
C ILE A 183 6.30 -7.26 7.84
N ALA A 184 5.65 -8.41 8.09
CA ALA A 184 4.23 -8.46 8.46
C ALA A 184 3.93 -7.66 9.73
N GLY A 185 4.74 -7.83 10.79
CA GLY A 185 4.60 -7.08 12.04
C GLY A 185 4.79 -5.57 11.86
N ALA A 186 5.72 -5.16 11.00
CA ALA A 186 5.95 -3.75 10.68
C ALA A 186 4.76 -3.12 9.95
N VAL A 187 4.14 -3.85 9.03
CA VAL A 187 2.91 -3.44 8.33
C VAL A 187 1.74 -3.34 9.30
N ILE A 188 1.55 -4.35 10.15
CA ILE A 188 0.50 -4.33 11.19
C ILE A 188 0.67 -3.10 12.08
N HIS A 189 1.88 -2.82 12.55
CA HIS A 189 2.15 -1.67 13.40
C HIS A 189 1.88 -0.33 12.68
N HIS A 190 2.34 -0.19 11.44
CA HIS A 190 2.14 1.05 10.67
C HIS A 190 0.67 1.29 10.31
N CYS A 191 -0.04 0.23 9.91
CA CYS A 191 -1.43 0.29 9.45
C CYS A 191 -2.44 0.02 10.58
N ALA A 192 -2.00 -0.06 11.84
CA ALA A 192 -2.84 -0.36 13.00
C ALA A 192 -4.15 0.45 13.07
N PRO A 193 -4.17 1.76 12.75
CA PRO A 193 -5.42 2.53 12.74
C PRO A 193 -6.49 1.96 11.81
N PHE A 194 -6.11 1.37 10.67
CA PHE A 194 -7.05 0.78 9.72
C PHE A 194 -7.61 -0.55 10.23
N PHE A 195 -6.78 -1.41 10.85
CA PHE A 195 -7.24 -2.68 11.43
C PHE A 195 -8.24 -2.53 12.58
N LEU A 196 -8.33 -1.34 13.18
CA LEU A 196 -9.33 -1.00 14.20
C LEU A 196 -10.70 -0.62 13.61
N LEU A 197 -10.79 -0.39 12.30
CA LEU A 197 -12.03 -0.06 11.62
C LEU A 197 -12.78 -1.34 11.21
N ASP A 198 -14.09 -1.35 11.42
CA ASP A 198 -14.95 -2.51 11.09
C ASP A 198 -14.92 -2.86 9.60
N ASP A 199 -14.64 -1.88 8.75
CA ASP A 199 -14.60 -2.01 7.30
C ASP A 199 -13.17 -2.15 6.74
N CYS A 200 -12.16 -2.43 7.57
CA CYS A 200 -10.82 -2.72 7.08
C CYS A 200 -10.86 -3.85 6.02
N PRO A 201 -10.28 -3.68 4.82
CA PRO A 201 -10.19 -4.79 3.87
C PRO A 201 -9.36 -5.94 4.45
N GLN A 202 -9.58 -7.14 3.91
CA GLN A 202 -8.72 -8.27 4.21
C GLN A 202 -7.33 -8.01 3.60
N ILE A 203 -6.27 -8.07 4.42
CA ILE A 203 -4.89 -7.88 3.98
C ILE A 203 -4.14 -9.19 4.18
N VAL A 204 -3.76 -9.83 3.08
CA VAL A 204 -3.08 -11.14 3.06
C VAL A 204 -1.64 -10.95 2.60
N PHE A 205 -0.71 -11.48 3.39
CA PHE A 205 0.72 -11.53 3.07
C PHE A 205 1.10 -12.90 2.52
N VAL A 206 1.89 -12.92 1.45
CA VAL A 206 2.36 -14.13 0.77
C VAL A 206 3.87 -14.07 0.55
N ASP A 207 4.58 -15.17 0.83
CA ASP A 207 6.02 -15.33 0.61
C ASP A 207 6.32 -16.78 0.22
N GLY A 208 6.34 -17.05 -1.08
CA GLY A 208 6.33 -18.41 -1.62
C GLY A 208 5.08 -19.16 -1.17
N ASP A 209 5.26 -20.28 -0.46
CA ASP A 209 4.16 -21.10 0.07
C ASP A 209 3.63 -20.61 1.43
N LYS A 210 4.24 -19.58 2.02
CA LYS A 210 3.77 -19.00 3.29
C LYS A 210 2.69 -17.97 3.02
N GLU A 211 1.60 -18.04 3.79
CA GLU A 211 0.50 -17.07 3.76
C GLU A 211 0.12 -16.64 5.19
N LEU A 212 -0.21 -15.36 5.37
CA LEU A 212 -0.70 -14.81 6.63
C LEU A 212 -1.79 -13.77 6.39
N ASP A 213 -2.95 -13.97 7.00
CA ASP A 213 -3.98 -12.94 7.13
C ASP A 213 -3.58 -11.96 8.26
N LEU A 214 -3.29 -10.70 7.89
CA LEU A 214 -2.86 -9.69 8.84
C LEU A 214 -3.99 -9.21 9.76
N ASN A 215 -5.24 -9.27 9.31
CA ASN A 215 -6.40 -8.90 10.12
C ASN A 215 -6.56 -9.90 11.28
N GLU A 216 -6.46 -11.19 10.98
CA GLU A 216 -6.47 -12.23 12.02
C GLU A 216 -5.26 -12.13 12.96
N ALA A 217 -4.07 -11.88 12.41
CA ALA A 217 -2.85 -11.73 13.21
C ALA A 217 -2.96 -10.53 14.18
N PHE A 218 -3.48 -9.39 13.70
CA PHE A 218 -3.75 -8.23 14.54
C PHE A 218 -4.77 -8.55 15.64
N ALA A 219 -5.89 -9.18 15.30
CA ALA A 219 -6.91 -9.55 16.28
C ALA A 219 -6.34 -10.44 17.41
N LYS A 220 -5.51 -11.43 17.07
CA LYS A 220 -4.82 -12.30 18.04
C LYS A 220 -3.90 -11.52 18.97
N LEU A 221 -3.13 -10.55 18.44
CA LEU A 221 -2.25 -9.71 19.24
C LEU A 221 -3.01 -8.86 20.28
N PHE A 222 -4.25 -8.45 19.98
CA PHE A 222 -5.10 -7.68 20.89
C PHE A 222 -5.85 -8.57 21.88
N SER A 223 -6.27 -9.77 21.49
CA SER A 223 -6.89 -10.73 22.41
C SER A 223 -5.89 -11.26 23.44
N ASP A 224 -4.65 -11.54 23.03
CA ASP A 224 -3.62 -12.11 23.92
C ASP A 224 -3.05 -11.09 24.90
N LYS A 225 -3.07 -9.79 24.54
CA LYS A 225 -2.73 -8.68 25.45
C LYS A 225 -3.93 -8.20 26.27
N GLY A 226 -5.12 -8.73 26.00
CA GLY A 226 -6.39 -8.41 26.64
C GLY A 226 -6.59 -9.06 28.01
N GLU A 227 -5.63 -8.98 28.93
CA GLU A 227 -6.03 -8.91 30.34
C GLU A 227 -6.71 -7.55 30.51
N THR A 228 -8.04 -7.59 30.62
CA THR A 228 -8.86 -6.41 30.85
C THR A 228 -8.44 -5.79 32.18
N ARG A 229 -7.60 -4.75 32.16
CA ARG A 229 -7.39 -3.91 33.34
C ARG A 229 -8.62 -3.02 33.46
N SER A 230 -9.55 -3.43 34.30
CA SER A 230 -10.56 -2.53 34.85
C SER A 230 -9.82 -1.44 35.63
N PHE A 231 -9.84 -0.21 35.11
CA PHE A 231 -9.42 0.95 35.89
C PHE A 231 -10.65 1.47 36.64
N GLU A 232 -10.70 1.25 37.95
CA GLU A 232 -11.58 1.99 38.82
C GLU A 232 -11.15 3.46 38.81
N ILE A 233 -11.97 4.32 38.23
CA ILE A 233 -11.83 5.76 38.41
C ILE A 233 -12.24 6.07 39.85
N ALA A 234 -11.24 6.14 40.74
CA ALA A 234 -11.43 6.59 42.10
C ALA A 234 -11.79 8.09 42.12
N GLY A 235 -13.08 8.37 42.28
CA GLY A 235 -13.57 9.55 42.97
C GLY A 235 -13.79 10.80 42.12
N LYS A 236 -15.00 10.92 41.56
CA LYS A 236 -15.88 12.06 41.83
C LYS A 236 -17.31 11.73 41.38
N SER A 237 -18.15 11.45 42.36
CA SER A 237 -19.60 11.60 42.23
C SER A 237 -19.89 13.09 42.04
N SER A 238 -20.52 13.45 40.92
CA SER A 238 -21.32 14.66 40.84
C SER A 238 -22.66 14.30 40.20
N PHE A 239 -23.71 14.42 41.01
CA PHE A 239 -25.09 14.45 40.57
C PHE A 239 -25.30 15.66 39.65
N ALA A 240 -26.03 15.45 38.57
CA ALA A 240 -26.85 16.50 37.96
C ALA A 240 -28.24 15.88 37.77
N GLU A 241 -29.16 16.27 38.65
CA GLU A 241 -30.59 16.01 38.55
C GLU A 241 -31.16 16.68 37.30
N CYS A 242 -32.24 16.11 36.79
CA CYS A 242 -33.10 16.69 35.76
C CYS A 242 -33.48 18.15 36.07
N GLY A 243 -33.39 18.98 35.03
CA GLY A 243 -34.20 20.16 34.79
C GLY A 243 -34.51 20.22 33.29
#